data_AF-A0A7L5YMB7-F1
#
_entry.id   AF-A0A7L5YMB7-F1
#
_cell.length_a   1.000
_cell.length_b   1.000
_cell.length_c   1.000
_cell.angle_alpha   90.00
_cell.angle_beta   90.00
_cell.angle_gamma   90.00
#
_symmetry.space_group_name_H-M   'P 1'
#
loop_
_entity.id
_entity.type
_entity.pdbx_description
1 polymer ?
#
loop_
_entity_poly.entity_id
_entity_poly.type
_entity_poly.pdbx_seq_one_letter_code
_entity_poly.pdbx_strand_id
1 'polypeptide(L)'
;MTIETAFEVRLPTSLLRLGLGKEEVQGRITEWLVLTLFLEGRISSGKAARLLNISRIAFLDLLRARGIAYVNYTADEPAEEFESVAMLDVKPRA
;
A
#
# COMPACT_ATOMS: atom_id res chain seq x y z
N MET A 1 9.53 -0.03 -12.86
CA MET A 1 10.01 1.35 -12.62
C MET A 1 8.91 2.07 -11.86
N THR A 2 9.11 2.33 -10.56
CA THR A 2 8.12 3.05 -9.76
C THR A 2 8.26 4.52 -10.12
N ILE A 3 7.19 5.14 -10.62
CA ILE A 3 7.16 6.57 -10.92
C ILE A 3 6.85 7.27 -9.61
N GLU A 4 7.80 8.03 -9.07
CA GLU A 4 7.59 8.82 -7.86
C GLU A 4 6.99 10.19 -8.22
N THR A 5 5.96 10.59 -7.47
CA THR A 5 5.37 11.92 -7.56
C THR A 5 5.48 12.59 -6.20
N ALA A 6 6.04 13.80 -6.17
CA ALA A 6 6.20 14.57 -4.94
C ALA A 6 5.05 15.58 -4.78
N PHE A 7 4.54 15.68 -3.56
CA PHE A 7 3.55 16.69 -3.16
C PHE A 7 4.15 17.59 -2.08
N GLU A 8 3.83 18.88 -2.11
CA GLU A 8 4.17 19.81 -1.03
C GLU A 8 3.06 19.81 0.02
N VAL A 9 3.41 19.55 1.28
CA VAL A 9 2.48 19.59 2.41
C VAL A 9 3.01 20.60 3.42
N ARG A 10 2.14 21.52 3.85
CA ARG A 10 2.46 22.48 4.92
C ARG A 10 2.11 21.87 6.27
N LEU A 11 3.14 21.66 7.09
CA LEU A 11 3.00 21.11 8.44
C LEU A 11 3.39 22.17 9.49
N PRO A 12 2.72 22.22 10.64
CA PRO A 12 3.17 23.04 11.76
C PRO A 12 4.61 22.69 12.17
N THR A 13 5.49 23.68 12.27
CA THR A 13 6.90 23.48 12.66
C THR A 13 7.04 22.82 14.03
N SER A 14 6.04 22.99 14.91
CA SER A 14 5.98 22.31 16.20
C SER A 14 6.01 20.78 16.08
N LEU A 15 5.46 20.20 15.01
CA LEU A 15 5.48 18.76 14.78
C LEU A 15 6.88 18.26 14.41
N LEU A 16 7.64 19.03 13.63
CA LEU A 16 9.03 18.70 13.29
C LEU A 16 9.92 18.66 14.53
N ARG A 17 9.64 19.53 15.52
CA ARG A 17 10.35 19.55 16.81
C ARG A 17 10.06 18.34 17.70
N LEU A 18 9.06 17.52 17.38
CA LEU A 18 8.77 16.25 18.07
C LEU A 18 9.63 15.09 17.53
N GLY A 19 10.62 15.36 16.68
CA GLY A 19 11.50 14.34 16.10
C GLY A 19 11.02 13.81 14.75
N LEU A 20 10.04 14.47 14.11
CA LEU A 20 9.57 14.09 12.78
C LEU A 20 10.48 14.69 11.71
N GLY A 21 11.45 13.90 11.25
CA GLY A 21 12.26 14.20 10.07
C GLY A 21 11.46 14.07 8.77
N LYS A 22 11.96 14.63 7.66
CA LYS A 22 11.30 14.57 6.35
C LYS A 22 11.04 13.14 5.88
N GLU A 23 12.01 12.25 6.05
CA GLU A 23 11.90 10.83 5.66
C GLU A 23 10.84 10.09 6.49
N GLU A 24 10.81 10.34 7.80
CA GLU A 24 9.81 9.77 8.71
C GLU A 24 8.40 10.24 8.32
N VAL A 25 8.24 11.52 7.99
CA VAL A 25 6.96 12.07 7.52
C VAL A 25 6.54 11.42 6.20
N GLN A 26 7.46 11.28 5.24
CA GLN A 26 7.18 10.60 3.97
C GLN A 26 6.73 9.16 4.19
N GLY A 27 7.45 8.40 5.03
CA GLY A 27 7.11 7.03 5.38
C GLY A 27 5.71 6.92 5.99
N ARG A 28 5.41 7.75 7.00
CA ARG A 28 4.10 7.77 7.67
C ARG A 28 2.96 8.14 6.74
N ILE A 29 3.13 9.16 5.89
CA ILE A 29 2.11 9.56 4.91
C ILE A 29 1.85 8.45 3.90
N THR A 30 2.92 7.80 3.41
CA THR A 30 2.82 6.72 2.43
C THR A 30 2.07 5.54 3.03
N GLU A 31 2.44 5.12 4.24
CA GLU A 31 1.76 4.03 4.97
C GLU A 31 0.30 4.36 5.26
N TRP A 32 0.02 5.57 5.75
CA TRP A 32 -1.35 6.03 6.01
C TRP A 32 -2.21 6.03 4.74
N LEU A 33 -1.68 6.49 3.62
CA LEU A 33 -2.41 6.52 2.35
C LEU A 33 -2.71 5.10 1.85
N VAL A 34 -1.73 4.19 1.91
CA VAL A 34 -1.92 2.78 1.53
C VAL A 34 -2.98 2.11 2.41
N LEU A 35 -2.91 2.30 3.73
CA LEU A 35 -3.89 1.75 4.66
C LEU A 35 -5.29 2.30 4.39
N THR A 36 -5.41 3.60 4.11
CA THR A 36 -6.70 4.24 3.77
C THR A 36 -7.30 3.62 2.51
N LEU A 37 -6.52 3.50 1.43
CA LEU A 37 -6.99 2.90 0.18
C LEU A 37 -7.41 1.43 0.35
N PHE A 38 -6.69 0.67 1.18
CA PHE A 38 -7.04 -0.71 1.50
C PHE A 38 -8.36 -0.80 2.28
N LEU A 39 -8.52 0.03 3.32
CA LEU A 39 -9.73 0.10 4.13
C LEU A 39 -10.96 0.56 3.32
N GLU A 40 -10.75 1.41 2.33
CA GLU A 40 -11.76 1.83 1.35
C GLU A 40 -12.08 0.74 0.30
N GLY A 41 -11.39 -0.41 0.32
CA GLY A 41 -11.56 -1.48 -0.67
C GLY A 41 -11.05 -1.14 -2.06
N ARG A 42 -10.24 -0.08 -2.22
CA ARG A 42 -9.74 0.40 -3.52
C ARG A 42 -8.51 -0.33 -4.01
N ILE A 43 -7.79 -0.99 -3.10
CA ILE A 43 -6.63 -1.82 -3.41
C ILE A 43 -6.67 -3.11 -2.59
N SER A 44 -6.23 -4.21 -3.19
CA SER A 44 -6.08 -5.49 -2.49
C SER A 44 -4.91 -5.49 -1.52
N SER A 45 -4.88 -6.48 -0.63
CA SER A 45 -3.79 -6.69 0.32
C SER A 45 -2.43 -6.90 -0.37
N GLY A 46 -2.42 -7.59 -1.52
CA GLY A 46 -1.20 -7.76 -2.34
C GLY A 46 -0.72 -6.46 -2.98
N LYS A 47 -1.63 -5.62 -3.48
CA LYS A 47 -1.28 -4.30 -4.05
C LYS A 47 -0.76 -3.34 -2.97
N ALA A 48 -1.40 -3.32 -1.80
CA ALA A 48 -0.95 -2.54 -0.66
C ALA A 48 0.47 -2.93 -0.22
N ALA A 49 0.75 -4.24 -0.11
CA ALA A 49 2.07 -4.75 0.24
C ALA A 49 3.16 -4.32 -0.75
N ARG A 50 2.88 -4.40 -2.07
CA ARG A 50 3.82 -3.92 -3.12
C ARG A 50 4.10 -2.42 -3.01
N LEU A 51 3.07 -1.59 -2.74
CA LEU A 51 3.24 -0.14 -2.59
C LEU A 51 4.10 0.22 -1.37
N LEU A 52 4.09 -0.61 -0.33
CA LEU A 52 4.93 -0.46 0.85
C LEU A 52 6.27 -1.20 0.77
N ASN A 53 6.55 -1.88 -0.35
CA ASN A 53 7.74 -2.69 -0.53
C ASN A 53 7.95 -3.73 0.59
N ILE A 54 6.86 -4.37 1.03
CA ILE A 54 6.86 -5.45 2.02
C ILE A 54 6.16 -6.69 1.46
N SER A 55 6.35 -7.84 2.12
CA SER A 55 5.61 -9.04 1.75
C SER A 55 4.13 -8.89 2.10
N ARG A 56 3.26 -9.63 1.41
CA ARG A 56 1.82 -9.67 1.72
C ARG A 56 1.57 -10.08 3.17
N ILE A 57 2.32 -11.06 3.67
CA ILE A 57 2.24 -11.50 5.07
C ILE A 57 2.60 -10.34 6.01
N ALA A 58 3.70 -9.63 5.74
CA ALA A 58 4.11 -8.48 6.54
C ALA A 58 3.06 -7.35 6.53
N PHE A 59 2.34 -7.17 5.42
CA PHE A 59 1.21 -6.23 5.38
C PHE A 59 0.04 -6.69 6.27
N LEU A 60 -0.30 -7.97 6.27
CA LEU A 60 -1.33 -8.50 7.18
C LEU A 60 -0.89 -8.36 8.65
N ASP A 61 0.39 -8.55 8.94
CA ASP A 61 0.98 -8.33 10.27
C ASP A 61 0.89 -6.86 10.68
N LEU A 62 1.11 -5.93 9.75
CA LEU A 62 0.93 -4.49 9.96
C LEU A 62 -0.53 -4.16 10.32
N LEU A 63 -1.51 -4.75 9.62
CA LEU A 63 -2.93 -4.56 9.95
C LEU A 63 -3.24 -5.05 11.37
N ARG A 64 -2.74 -6.23 11.75
CA ARG A 64 -2.90 -6.78 13.11
C ARG A 64 -2.27 -5.86 14.16
N ALA A 65 -1.04 -5.40 13.92
CA ALA A 65 -0.33 -4.50 14.83
C ALA A 65 -1.05 -3.15 15.03
N ARG A 66 -1.85 -2.72 14.04
CA ARG A 66 -2.66 -1.49 14.08
C ARG A 66 -4.08 -1.70 14.59
N GLY A 67 -4.45 -2.93 14.99
CA GLY A 67 -5.80 -3.24 15.44
C GLY A 67 -6.86 -3.14 14.34
N ILE A 68 -6.43 -3.21 13.07
CA ILE A 68 -7.33 -3.16 11.93
C ILE A 68 -7.85 -4.58 11.70
N ALA A 69 -9.13 -4.81 11.98
CA ALA A 69 -9.80 -6.06 11.65
C ALA A 69 -9.94 -6.17 10.13
N TYR A 70 -9.26 -7.16 9.53
CA TYR A 70 -9.46 -7.53 8.14
C TYR A 70 -10.11 -8.91 8.12
N VAL A 71 -11.39 -8.94 7.74
CA VAL A 71 -12.20 -10.16 7.62
C VAL A 71 -12.77 -10.17 6.21
N ASN A 72 -11.94 -10.44 5.22
CA ASN A 72 -12.39 -10.93 3.90
C ASN A 72 -11.18 -11.38 3.08
N TYR A 73 -10.69 -12.58 3.40
CA TYR A 73 -10.21 -13.45 2.34
C TYR A 73 -11.47 -14.02 1.67
N THR A 74 -12.13 -13.26 0.80
CA THR A 74 -13.09 -13.87 -0.12
C THR A 74 -12.28 -14.61 -1.17
N ALA A 75 -12.78 -15.77 -1.59
CA ALA A 75 -12.18 -16.62 -2.61
C ALA A 75 -12.02 -15.96 -4.00
N ASP A 76 -12.37 -14.67 -4.12
CA ASP A 76 -12.35 -13.85 -5.33
C ASP A 76 -11.04 -13.05 -5.51
N GLU A 77 -10.18 -12.95 -4.48
CA GLU A 77 -8.84 -12.32 -4.62
C GLU A 77 -7.94 -12.96 -5.70
N PRO A 78 -7.94 -14.29 -5.94
CA PRO A 78 -7.25 -14.83 -7.11
C PRO A 78 -7.84 -14.34 -8.43
N ALA A 79 -9.15 -14.02 -8.52
CA ALA A 79 -9.78 -13.57 -9.77
C ALA A 79 -9.25 -12.20 -10.22
N GLU A 80 -9.02 -11.26 -9.29
CA GLU A 80 -8.37 -9.98 -9.60
C GLU A 80 -6.89 -10.16 -10.02
N GLU A 81 -6.19 -11.16 -9.47
CA GLU A 81 -4.83 -11.50 -9.90
C GLU A 81 -4.82 -12.16 -11.30
N PHE A 82 -5.84 -12.94 -11.66
CA PHE A 82 -6.00 -13.52 -13.00
C PHE A 82 -6.41 -12.49 -14.05
N GLU A 83 -7.30 -11.53 -13.74
CA GLU A 83 -7.65 -10.46 -14.69
C GLU A 83 -6.45 -9.56 -14.99
N SER A 84 -5.63 -9.26 -13.99
CA SER A 84 -4.40 -8.47 -14.16
C SER A 84 -3.37 -9.17 -15.06
N VAL A 85 -3.34 -10.51 -15.07
CA VAL A 85 -2.49 -11.31 -15.97
C VAL A 85 -3.11 -11.44 -17.37
N ALA A 86 -4.43 -11.56 -17.48
CA ALA A 86 -5.15 -11.65 -18.76
C ALA A 86 -5.06 -10.37 -19.61
N MET A 87 -4.90 -9.20 -18.97
CA MET A 87 -4.68 -7.93 -19.67
C MET A 87 -3.23 -7.71 -20.15
N LEU A 88 -2.29 -8.58 -19.77
CA LEU A 88 -0.95 -8.58 -20.32
C LEU A 88 -0.97 -9.34 -21.65
N ASP A 89 -0.85 -8.61 -22.75
CA ASP A 89 -0.68 -9.15 -24.10
C ASP A 89 0.74 -9.75 -24.24
N VAL A 90 0.98 -10.84 -23.50
CA VAL A 90 2.23 -11.59 -23.57
C VAL A 90 2.15 -12.45 -24.83
N LYS A 91 2.69 -11.93 -25.94
CA LYS A 91 2.96 -12.77 -27.10
C LYS A 91 3.80 -13.97 -26.66
N PRO A 92 3.35 -15.21 -26.91
CA PRO A 92 4.16 -16.37 -26.61
C PRO A 92 5.46 -16.26 -27.40
N ARG A 93 6.58 -16.35 -26.69
CA ARG A 93 7.89 -16.45 -27.33
C ARG A 93 7.97 -17.84 -27.94
N ALA A 94 7.85 -17.90 -29.26
CA ALA A 94 8.12 -19.09 -30.07
C ALA A 94 9.61 -19.50 -29.96
#